data_AF-E9GN17-F1
#
_entry.id   AF-E9GN17-F1
#
_cell.length_a   1.000
_cell.length_b   1.000
_cell.length_c   1.000
_cell.angle_alpha   90.00
_cell.angle_beta   90.00
_cell.angle_gamma   90.00
#
_symmetry.space_group_name_H-M   'P 1'
#
loop_
_entity.id
_entity.type
_entity.pdbx_description
1 polymer ?
#
loop_
_entity_poly.entity_id
_entity_poly.type
_entity_poly.pdbx_seq_one_letter_code
_entity_poly.pdbx_strand_id
1 'polypeptide(L)'
;MKYFSDRLRGDAADWHSDYIDHAADKEDYDAWEKAIISRFLTETEIENLKKQLNELKQMPDQSTQTYVSRLNHLYDIIHGKEIVLDETIAPPEAVVLARSLRKIRGEAKQKILLKGLLPKIVQAVWTRINVNSHYEDVCEIVYAAETIVNRMEQNEEKSLKATIAGISAHEDEQDVELQRQKKKLSQLEKLAGLNIEQRP
;
A
#
# COMPACT_ATOMS: atom_id res chain seq x y z
N MET A 1 21.38 29.23 -17.76
CA MET A 1 22.07 28.06 -17.16
C MET A 1 22.63 28.30 -15.76
N LYS A 2 23.33 29.41 -15.48
CA LYS A 2 24.01 29.69 -14.18
C LYS A 2 23.18 29.42 -12.91
N TYR A 3 21.88 29.75 -12.94
CA TYR A 3 20.98 29.47 -11.81
C TYR A 3 20.85 27.97 -11.48
N PHE A 4 20.88 27.10 -12.48
CA PHE A 4 20.74 25.66 -12.31
C PHE A 4 22.08 24.99 -11.97
N SER A 5 23.19 25.47 -12.56
CA SER A 5 24.53 24.96 -12.28
C SER A 5 24.92 25.08 -10.81
N ASP A 6 24.57 26.19 -10.17
CA ASP A 6 24.87 26.45 -8.75
C ASP A 6 24.17 25.47 -7.79
N ARG A 7 23.20 24.70 -8.29
CA ARG A 7 22.43 23.72 -7.52
C ARG A 7 22.85 22.28 -7.81
N LEU A 8 23.70 22.04 -8.81
CA LEU A 8 24.26 20.73 -9.10
C LEU A 8 25.30 20.36 -8.03
N ARG A 9 25.40 19.07 -7.71
CA ARG A 9 26.38 18.53 -6.75
C ARG A 9 26.89 17.17 -7.21
N GLY A 10 28.11 16.82 -6.79
CA GLY A 10 28.75 15.55 -7.13
C GLY A 10 28.92 15.38 -8.64
N ASP A 11 28.73 14.15 -9.14
CA ASP A 11 28.91 13.78 -10.55
C ASP A 11 28.16 14.69 -11.55
N ALA A 12 27.01 15.25 -11.16
CA ALA A 12 26.27 16.18 -12.02
C ALA A 12 26.94 17.55 -12.14
N ALA A 13 27.62 18.02 -11.10
CA ALA A 13 28.41 19.26 -11.14
C ALA A 13 29.71 19.07 -11.93
N ASP A 14 30.36 17.91 -11.78
CA ASP A 14 31.57 17.56 -12.52
C ASP A 14 31.25 17.46 -14.02
N TRP A 15 30.18 16.74 -14.37
CA TRP A 15 29.70 16.65 -15.75
C TRP A 15 29.31 18.02 -16.33
N HIS A 16 28.65 18.88 -15.55
CA HIS A 16 28.28 20.23 -16.01
C HIS A 16 29.51 21.07 -16.35
N SER A 17 30.55 21.02 -15.52
CA SER A 17 31.81 21.73 -15.77
C SER A 17 32.44 21.27 -17.09
N ASP A 18 32.54 19.95 -17.29
CA ASP A 18 33.06 19.36 -18.52
C ASP A 18 32.21 19.73 -19.74
N TYR A 19 30.87 19.74 -19.60
CA TYR A 19 29.96 20.10 -20.69
C TYR A 19 30.12 21.56 -21.12
N ILE A 20 30.20 22.50 -20.17
CA ILE A 20 30.35 23.94 -20.47
C ILE A 20 31.71 24.24 -21.11
N ASP A 21 32.76 23.47 -20.80
CA ASP A 21 34.07 23.65 -21.40
C ASP A 21 34.11 23.24 -22.88
N HIS A 22 33.27 22.28 -23.28
CA HIS A 22 33.27 21.70 -24.63
C HIS A 22 32.04 22.07 -25.48
N ALA A 23 30.99 22.66 -24.89
CA ALA A 23 29.81 23.08 -25.62
C ALA A 23 30.12 24.25 -26.56
N ALA A 24 29.73 24.11 -27.84
CA ALA A 24 29.89 25.13 -28.87
C ALA A 24 29.04 26.38 -28.58
N ASP A 25 27.89 26.20 -27.91
CA ASP A 25 26.99 27.28 -27.51
C ASP A 25 26.62 27.14 -26.03
N LYS A 26 27.34 27.85 -25.18
CA LYS A 26 27.29 27.72 -23.70
C LYS A 26 26.00 28.28 -23.09
N GLU A 27 25.16 28.94 -23.90
CA GLU A 27 23.92 29.57 -23.49
C GLU A 27 22.66 28.85 -24.00
N ASP A 28 22.81 27.83 -24.86
CA ASP A 28 21.67 27.04 -25.38
C ASP A 28 21.08 26.10 -24.30
N TYR A 29 20.10 26.64 -23.57
CA TYR A 29 19.40 25.95 -22.49
C TYR A 29 18.76 24.63 -22.96
N ASP A 30 18.17 24.59 -24.15
CA ASP A 30 17.46 23.40 -24.64
C ASP A 30 18.45 22.26 -24.96
N ALA A 31 19.61 22.60 -25.52
CA ALA A 31 20.68 21.63 -25.76
C ALA A 31 21.30 21.11 -24.46
N TRP A 32 21.51 22.00 -23.48
CA TRP A 32 22.02 21.65 -22.16
C TRP A 32 21.05 20.79 -21.36
N GLU A 33 19.76 21.14 -21.35
CA GLU A 33 18.70 20.41 -20.67
C GLU A 33 18.58 18.98 -21.25
N LYS A 34 18.58 18.85 -22.58
CA LYS A 34 18.58 17.54 -23.24
C LYS A 34 19.83 16.72 -22.90
N ALA A 35 21.01 17.35 -22.86
CA ALA A 35 22.27 16.68 -22.57
C ALA A 35 22.37 16.19 -21.12
N ILE A 36 21.95 17.02 -20.15
CA ILE A 36 21.99 16.64 -18.73
C ILE A 36 20.95 15.55 -18.43
N ILE A 37 19.76 15.63 -19.03
CA ILE A 37 18.75 14.57 -18.94
C ILE A 37 19.29 13.29 -19.60
N SER A 38 19.81 13.34 -20.82
CA SER A 38 20.35 12.16 -21.50
C SER A 38 21.52 11.50 -20.76
N ARG A 39 22.31 12.26 -19.99
CA ARG A 39 23.46 11.75 -19.23
C ARG A 39 23.04 11.02 -17.96
N PHE A 40 22.04 11.54 -17.25
CA PHE A 40 21.65 11.07 -15.91
C PHE A 40 20.29 10.36 -15.85
N LEU A 41 19.54 10.36 -16.95
CA LEU A 41 18.30 9.64 -17.17
C LEU A 41 18.37 9.02 -18.58
N THR A 42 19.10 7.91 -18.70
CA THR A 42 19.16 7.15 -19.95
C THR A 42 17.77 6.61 -20.31
N GLU A 43 17.48 6.46 -21.60
CA GLU A 43 16.21 5.89 -22.08
C GLU A 43 15.94 4.50 -21.46
N THR A 44 17.01 3.73 -21.21
CA THR A 44 16.99 2.45 -20.50
C THR A 44 16.56 2.57 -19.03
N GLU A 45 17.01 3.61 -18.30
CA GLU A 45 16.57 3.86 -16.92
C GLU A 45 15.10 4.25 -16.86
N ILE A 46 14.63 5.08 -17.79
CA ILE A 46 13.20 5.45 -17.90
C ILE A 46 12.35 4.20 -18.19
N GLU A 47 12.80 3.32 -19.09
CA GLU A 47 12.11 2.07 -19.38
C GLU A 47 12.06 1.13 -18.16
N ASN A 48 13.17 1.04 -17.42
CA ASN A 48 13.22 0.28 -16.15
C ASN A 48 12.25 0.86 -15.11
N LEU A 49 12.19 2.18 -14.95
CA LEU A 49 11.25 2.83 -14.04
C LEU A 49 9.79 2.61 -14.46
N LYS A 50 9.49 2.68 -15.77
CA LYS A 50 8.16 2.34 -16.30
C LYS A 50 7.78 0.88 -16.01
N LYS A 51 8.73 -0.05 -16.13
CA LYS A 51 8.52 -1.45 -15.74
C LYS A 51 8.23 -1.58 -14.25
N GLN A 52 9.04 -0.93 -13.40
CA GLN A 52 8.80 -0.88 -11.96
C GLN A 52 7.41 -0.32 -11.61
N LEU A 53 6.95 0.73 -12.32
CA LEU A 53 5.62 1.32 -12.10
C LEU A 53 4.50 0.36 -12.48
N ASN A 54 4.64 -0.37 -13.58
CA ASN A 54 3.63 -1.33 -14.05
C ASN A 54 3.52 -2.59 -13.17
N GLU A 55 4.60 -2.95 -12.49
CA GLU A 55 4.71 -4.08 -11.56
C GLU A 55 4.48 -3.66 -10.10
N LEU A 56 4.28 -2.37 -9.83
CA LEU A 56 4.17 -1.81 -8.49
C LEU A 56 2.96 -2.37 -7.75
N LYS A 57 3.22 -3.07 -6.63
CA LYS A 57 2.20 -3.62 -5.73
C LYS A 57 2.45 -3.21 -4.29
N GLN A 58 1.38 -3.14 -3.52
CA GLN A 58 1.42 -2.99 -2.07
C GLN A 58 1.96 -4.30 -1.46
N MET A 59 2.95 -4.18 -0.57
CA MET A 59 3.46 -5.34 0.16
C MET A 59 2.52 -5.68 1.33
N PRO A 60 2.43 -6.95 1.78
CA PRO A 60 1.48 -7.36 2.83
C PRO A 60 1.63 -6.61 4.17
N ASP A 61 2.85 -6.20 4.49
CA ASP A 61 3.26 -5.48 5.70
C ASP A 61 3.31 -3.95 5.52
N GLN A 62 3.02 -3.46 4.31
CA GLN A 62 3.13 -2.06 3.96
C GLN A 62 1.78 -1.35 4.06
N SER A 63 1.77 -0.17 4.70
CA SER A 63 0.58 0.69 4.71
C SER A 63 0.19 1.17 3.31
N THR A 64 -1.10 1.40 3.09
CA THR A 64 -1.58 1.96 1.83
C THR A 64 -1.01 3.36 1.55
N GLN A 65 -0.80 4.18 2.58
CA GLN A 65 -0.20 5.51 2.44
C GLN A 65 1.24 5.43 1.91
N THR A 66 2.05 4.50 2.41
CA THR A 66 3.41 4.30 1.91
C THR A 66 3.40 3.79 0.47
N TYR A 67 2.46 2.91 0.12
CA TYR A 67 2.28 2.43 -1.24
C TYR A 67 1.90 3.56 -2.21
N VAL A 68 0.89 4.37 -1.86
CA VAL A 68 0.46 5.54 -2.64
C VAL A 68 1.59 6.55 -2.81
N SER A 69 2.38 6.79 -1.75
CA SER A 69 3.53 7.69 -1.80
C SER A 69 4.59 7.21 -2.80
N ARG A 70 4.90 5.90 -2.83
CA ARG A 70 5.82 5.30 -3.81
C ARG A 70 5.29 5.41 -5.23
N LEU A 71 4.00 5.15 -5.44
CA LEU A 71 3.34 5.30 -6.74
C LEU A 71 3.47 6.73 -7.25
N ASN A 72 3.10 7.70 -6.42
CA ASN A 72 3.16 9.12 -6.78
C ASN A 72 4.58 9.55 -7.11
N HIS A 73 5.55 9.19 -6.27
CA HIS A 73 6.94 9.52 -6.49
C HIS A 73 7.48 8.94 -7.80
N LEU A 74 7.23 7.65 -8.06
CA LEU A 74 7.70 6.99 -9.27
C LEU A 74 7.04 7.57 -10.53
N TYR A 75 5.74 7.87 -10.45
CA TYR A 75 5.02 8.50 -11.55
C TYR A 75 5.57 9.91 -11.84
N ASP A 76 5.89 10.69 -10.79
CA ASP A 76 6.48 12.02 -10.92
C ASP A 76 7.89 11.98 -11.52
N ILE A 77 8.70 10.95 -11.22
CA ILE A 77 10.01 10.76 -11.87
C ILE A 77 9.86 10.47 -13.36
N ILE A 78 8.93 9.59 -13.74
CA ILE A 78 8.78 9.13 -15.14
C ILE A 78 8.11 10.20 -16.01
N HIS A 79 7.09 10.88 -15.48
CA HIS A 79 6.21 11.74 -16.26
C HIS A 79 6.34 13.22 -15.87
N GLY A 80 7.28 13.58 -15.01
CA GLY A 80 7.39 14.90 -14.42
C GLY A 80 6.31 15.17 -13.37
N LYS A 81 6.51 16.25 -12.61
CA LYS A 81 5.53 16.73 -11.64
C LYS A 81 4.30 17.31 -12.34
N GLU A 82 3.19 17.30 -11.63
CA GLU A 82 1.97 17.93 -12.13
C GLU A 82 2.18 19.43 -12.35
N ILE A 83 1.66 19.93 -13.47
CA ILE A 83 1.66 21.36 -13.78
C ILE A 83 0.59 22.03 -12.94
N VAL A 84 1.00 22.93 -12.06
CA VAL A 84 0.09 23.77 -11.26
C VAL A 84 0.09 25.17 -11.87
N LEU A 85 -1.03 25.55 -12.47
CA LEU A 85 -1.24 26.89 -13.01
C LEU A 85 -2.05 27.74 -12.03
N ASP A 86 -1.72 29.02 -11.97
CA ASP A 86 -2.62 30.02 -11.40
C ASP A 86 -3.74 30.31 -12.40
N GLU A 87 -4.92 29.72 -12.16
CA GLU A 87 -6.07 29.86 -13.06
C GLU A 87 -6.60 31.30 -13.15
N THR A 88 -6.17 32.21 -12.26
CA THR A 88 -6.59 33.62 -12.29
C THR A 88 -5.79 34.46 -13.28
N ILE A 89 -4.59 34.00 -13.66
CA ILE A 89 -3.65 34.73 -14.53
C ILE A 89 -3.42 33.97 -15.85
N ALA A 90 -3.57 32.65 -15.84
CA ALA A 90 -3.32 31.81 -17.00
C ALA A 90 -4.39 32.02 -18.11
N PRO A 91 -3.98 31.97 -19.40
CA PRO A 91 -4.93 31.98 -20.50
C PRO A 91 -5.95 30.83 -20.40
N PRO A 92 -7.23 31.03 -20.80
CA PRO A 92 -8.26 30.00 -20.69
C PRO A 92 -7.88 28.66 -21.33
N GLU A 93 -7.19 28.69 -22.48
CA GLU A 93 -6.72 27.50 -23.18
C GLU A 93 -5.70 26.69 -22.36
N ALA A 94 -4.78 27.38 -21.68
CA ALA A 94 -3.78 26.74 -20.81
C ALA A 94 -4.45 26.09 -19.58
N VAL A 95 -5.47 26.74 -19.01
CA VAL A 95 -6.26 26.19 -17.90
C VAL A 95 -7.02 24.92 -18.32
N VAL A 96 -7.67 24.93 -19.48
CA VAL A 96 -8.39 23.76 -20.03
C VAL A 96 -7.42 22.59 -20.27
N LEU A 97 -6.25 22.87 -20.84
CA LEU A 97 -5.22 21.87 -21.08
C LEU A 97 -4.70 21.29 -19.76
N ALA A 98 -4.36 22.13 -18.78
CA ALA A 98 -3.87 21.67 -17.48
C ALA A 98 -4.89 20.79 -16.74
N ARG A 99 -6.18 21.15 -16.76
CA ARG A 99 -7.25 20.31 -16.19
C ARG A 99 -7.39 18.97 -16.90
N SER A 100 -7.28 18.96 -18.23
CA SER A 100 -7.31 17.74 -19.04
C SER A 100 -6.11 16.82 -18.72
N LEU A 101 -4.91 17.39 -18.64
CA LEU A 101 -3.69 16.66 -18.28
C LEU A 101 -3.77 16.10 -16.85
N ARG A 102 -4.26 16.88 -15.89
CA ARG A 102 -4.52 16.42 -14.51
C ARG A 102 -5.47 15.24 -14.49
N LYS A 103 -6.56 15.29 -15.26
CA LYS A 103 -7.53 14.20 -15.36
C LYS A 103 -6.89 12.92 -15.92
N ILE A 104 -6.20 12.99 -17.06
CA ILE A 104 -5.53 11.83 -17.68
C ILE A 104 -4.47 11.24 -16.73
N ARG A 105 -3.70 12.10 -16.06
CA ARG A 105 -2.72 11.71 -15.03
C ARG A 105 -3.40 10.97 -13.87
N GLY A 106 -4.48 11.52 -13.35
CA GLY A 106 -5.25 10.93 -12.25
C GLY A 106 -5.83 9.57 -12.61
N GLU A 107 -6.44 9.45 -13.79
CA GLU A 107 -7.00 8.18 -14.30
C GLU A 107 -5.91 7.10 -14.44
N ALA A 108 -4.73 7.46 -14.96
CA ALA A 108 -3.60 6.55 -15.08
C ALA A 108 -3.09 6.10 -13.71
N LYS A 109 -2.90 7.02 -12.77
CA LYS A 109 -2.47 6.72 -11.39
C LYS A 109 -3.49 5.83 -10.67
N GLN A 110 -4.79 6.11 -10.83
CA GLN A 110 -5.88 5.32 -10.26
C GLN A 110 -5.85 3.88 -10.77
N LYS A 111 -5.63 3.67 -12.07
CA LYS A 111 -5.54 2.32 -12.65
C LYS A 111 -4.38 1.52 -12.05
N ILE A 112 -3.23 2.15 -11.87
CA ILE A 112 -2.05 1.51 -11.25
C ILE A 112 -2.31 1.23 -9.77
N LEU A 113 -2.85 2.21 -9.03
CA LEU A 113 -3.22 2.10 -7.62
C LEU A 113 -4.15 0.90 -7.39
N LEU A 114 -5.29 0.85 -8.08
CA LEU A 114 -6.29 -0.21 -7.89
C LEU A 114 -5.75 -1.60 -8.29
N LYS A 115 -4.89 -1.68 -9.31
CA LYS A 115 -4.27 -2.93 -9.75
C LYS A 115 -3.25 -3.47 -8.74
N GLY A 116 -2.54 -2.59 -8.04
CA GLY A 116 -1.44 -2.98 -7.15
C GLY A 116 -1.79 -3.10 -5.67
N LEU A 117 -2.96 -2.62 -5.24
CA LEU A 117 -3.44 -2.78 -3.86
C LEU A 117 -3.63 -4.24 -3.45
N LEU A 118 -3.55 -4.50 -2.15
CA LEU A 118 -3.85 -5.82 -1.60
C LEU A 118 -5.31 -6.22 -1.89
N PRO A 119 -5.60 -7.48 -2.27
CA PRO A 119 -6.95 -7.91 -2.68
C PRO A 119 -8.05 -7.58 -1.66
N LYS A 120 -7.77 -7.76 -0.36
CA LYS A 120 -8.71 -7.45 0.74
C LYS A 120 -9.10 -5.96 0.78
N ILE A 121 -8.15 -5.07 0.49
CA ILE A 121 -8.36 -3.62 0.45
C ILE A 121 -9.11 -3.24 -0.83
N VAL A 122 -8.71 -3.80 -1.98
CA VAL A 122 -9.39 -3.58 -3.27
C VAL A 122 -10.87 -3.92 -3.18
N GLN A 123 -11.22 -5.02 -2.53
CA GLN A 123 -12.62 -5.41 -2.35
C GLN A 123 -13.41 -4.37 -1.55
N ALA A 124 -12.83 -3.84 -0.46
CA ALA A 124 -13.46 -2.78 0.31
C ALA A 124 -13.56 -1.45 -0.47
N VAL A 125 -12.58 -1.14 -1.32
CA VAL A 125 -12.58 0.06 -2.17
C VAL A 125 -13.68 -0.02 -3.24
N TRP A 126 -13.85 -1.15 -3.92
CA TRP A 126 -14.85 -1.30 -4.99
C TRP A 126 -16.28 -1.02 -4.54
N THR A 127 -16.60 -1.29 -3.26
CA THR A 127 -17.92 -0.99 -2.70
C THR A 127 -18.17 0.50 -2.43
N ARG A 128 -17.13 1.34 -2.51
CA ARG A 128 -17.15 2.76 -2.10
C ARG A 128 -16.80 3.73 -3.22
N ILE A 129 -16.10 3.25 -4.25
CA ILE A 129 -15.64 4.08 -5.36
C ILE A 129 -16.77 4.41 -6.34
N ASN A 130 -16.85 5.66 -6.78
CA ASN A 130 -17.71 6.09 -7.87
C ASN A 130 -16.90 6.10 -9.19
N VAL A 131 -17.56 5.81 -10.32
CA VAL A 131 -16.98 5.87 -11.68
C VAL A 131 -16.32 7.23 -11.96
N ASN A 132 -16.84 8.31 -11.38
CA ASN A 132 -16.34 9.68 -11.59
C ASN A 132 -15.39 10.16 -10.48
N SER A 133 -14.89 9.29 -9.59
CA SER A 133 -14.01 9.71 -8.49
C SER A 133 -12.68 10.23 -9.01
N HIS A 134 -12.20 11.35 -8.47
CA HIS A 134 -10.86 11.83 -8.77
C HIS A 134 -9.81 11.00 -8.03
N TYR A 135 -8.56 11.07 -8.48
CA TYR A 135 -7.47 10.27 -7.92
C TYR A 135 -7.29 10.52 -6.41
N GLU A 136 -7.42 11.76 -5.97
CA GLU A 136 -7.34 12.18 -4.58
C GLU A 136 -8.45 11.53 -3.74
N ASP A 137 -9.69 11.54 -4.23
CA ASP A 137 -10.83 10.88 -3.57
C ASP A 137 -10.59 9.37 -3.44
N VAL A 138 -10.03 8.75 -4.49
CA VAL A 138 -9.70 7.32 -4.46
C VAL A 138 -8.62 7.03 -3.42
N CYS A 139 -7.61 7.90 -3.27
CA CYS A 139 -6.60 7.73 -2.22
C CYS A 139 -7.22 7.75 -0.82
N GLU A 140 -8.13 8.70 -0.54
CA GLU A 140 -8.83 8.77 0.74
C GLU A 140 -9.72 7.53 0.99
N ILE A 141 -10.43 7.06 -0.04
CA ILE A 141 -11.22 5.83 0.04
C ILE A 141 -10.32 4.62 0.35
N VAL A 142 -9.14 4.55 -0.25
CA VAL A 142 -8.16 3.48 -0.01
C VAL A 142 -7.66 3.48 1.43
N TYR A 143 -7.34 4.65 1.99
CA TYR A 143 -6.90 4.79 3.38
C TYR A 143 -8.00 4.38 4.38
N ALA A 144 -9.24 4.79 4.10
CA ALA A 144 -10.40 4.39 4.88
C ALA A 144 -10.65 2.87 4.78
N ALA A 145 -10.50 2.29 3.60
CA ALA A 145 -10.66 0.86 3.36
C ALA A 145 -9.63 0.03 4.13
N GLU A 146 -8.36 0.43 4.16
CA GLU A 146 -7.33 -0.22 4.99
C GLU A 146 -7.72 -0.23 6.47
N THR A 147 -8.18 0.91 6.99
CA THR A 147 -8.62 1.02 8.39
C THR A 147 -9.77 0.06 8.71
N ILE A 148 -10.74 -0.08 7.80
CA ILE A 148 -11.88 -0.98 7.97
C ILE A 148 -11.40 -2.44 7.96
N VAL A 149 -10.59 -2.81 6.98
CA VAL A 149 -10.04 -4.17 6.85
C VAL A 149 -9.26 -4.55 8.11
N ASN A 150 -8.37 -3.68 8.59
CA ASN A 150 -7.58 -3.94 9.78
C ASN A 150 -8.46 -4.12 11.03
N ARG A 151 -9.55 -3.34 11.16
CA ARG A 151 -10.52 -3.50 12.26
C ARG A 151 -11.29 -4.82 12.15
N MET A 152 -11.66 -5.25 10.95
CA MET A 152 -12.33 -6.52 10.72
C MET A 152 -11.43 -7.69 11.13
N GLU A 153 -10.17 -7.69 10.70
CA GLU A 153 -9.19 -8.73 11.05
C GLU A 153 -8.96 -8.79 12.58
N GLN A 154 -8.82 -7.65 13.24
CA GLN A 154 -8.68 -7.60 14.70
C GLN A 154 -9.92 -8.12 15.44
N ASN A 155 -11.12 -7.87 14.92
CA ASN A 155 -12.36 -8.35 15.53
C ASN A 155 -12.55 -9.85 15.32
N GLU A 156 -12.22 -10.36 14.13
CA GLU A 156 -12.22 -11.80 13.85
C GLU A 156 -11.22 -12.55 14.76
N GLU A 157 -10.01 -12.01 14.93
CA GLU A 157 -9.01 -12.59 15.83
C GLU A 157 -9.50 -12.63 17.29
N LYS A 158 -10.13 -11.56 17.76
CA LYS A 158 -10.75 -11.52 19.11
C LYS A 158 -11.88 -12.53 19.25
N SER A 159 -12.74 -12.64 18.25
CA SER A 159 -13.84 -13.61 18.22
C SER A 159 -13.32 -15.04 18.30
N LEU A 160 -12.33 -15.39 17.48
CA LEU A 160 -11.70 -16.71 17.47
C LEU A 160 -11.05 -17.04 18.82
N LYS A 161 -10.33 -16.10 19.43
CA LYS A 161 -9.75 -16.27 20.77
C LYS A 161 -10.83 -16.53 21.84
N ALA A 162 -11.94 -15.80 21.77
CA ALA A 162 -13.06 -16.00 22.69
C ALA A 162 -13.71 -17.38 22.50
N THR A 163 -13.88 -17.84 21.26
CA THR A 163 -14.40 -19.18 20.96
C THR A 163 -13.48 -20.27 21.50
N ILE A 164 -12.16 -20.17 21.28
CA ILE A 164 -11.19 -21.15 21.78
C ILE A 164 -11.20 -21.19 23.31
N ALA A 165 -11.25 -20.03 23.97
CA ALA A 165 -11.33 -19.97 25.44
C ALA A 165 -12.61 -20.63 25.97
N GLY A 166 -13.75 -20.45 25.30
CA GLY A 166 -15.01 -21.10 25.66
C GLY A 166 -14.98 -22.62 25.49
N ILE A 167 -14.38 -23.11 24.40
CA ILE A 167 -14.20 -24.56 24.18
C ILE A 167 -13.30 -25.16 25.28
N SER A 168 -12.16 -24.52 25.56
CA SER A 168 -11.22 -24.98 26.58
C SER A 168 -11.87 -25.01 27.98
N ALA A 169 -12.65 -24.00 28.35
CA ALA A 169 -13.35 -23.98 29.63
C ALA A 169 -14.39 -25.11 29.74
N HIS A 170 -15.09 -25.41 28.65
CA HIS A 170 -16.05 -26.50 28.61
C HIS A 170 -15.36 -27.88 28.68
N GLU A 171 -14.19 -28.06 28.06
CA GLU A 171 -13.38 -29.27 28.20
C GLU A 171 -12.94 -29.49 29.66
N ASP A 172 -12.47 -28.44 30.33
CA ASP A 172 -12.08 -28.50 31.75
C ASP A 172 -13.26 -28.90 32.66
N GLU A 173 -14.46 -28.34 32.42
CA GLU A 173 -15.67 -28.72 33.16
C GLU A 173 -16.08 -30.19 32.91
N GLN A 174 -15.97 -30.66 31.67
CA GLN A 174 -16.24 -32.05 31.33
C GLN A 174 -15.25 -32.99 32.02
N ASP A 175 -13.97 -32.66 32.04
CA ASP A 175 -12.94 -33.45 32.72
C ASP A 175 -13.20 -33.54 34.23
N VAL A 176 -13.59 -32.44 34.87
CA VAL A 176 -13.95 -32.43 36.29
C VAL A 176 -15.17 -33.31 36.57
N GLU A 177 -16.23 -33.22 35.77
CA GLU A 177 -17.43 -34.05 35.98
C GLU A 177 -17.16 -35.53 35.66
N LEU A 178 -16.32 -35.84 34.66
CA LEU A 178 -15.89 -37.19 34.35
C LEU A 178 -15.11 -37.81 35.51
N GLN A 179 -14.18 -37.06 36.12
CA GLN A 179 -13.45 -37.49 37.31
C GLN A 179 -14.40 -37.73 38.49
N ARG A 180 -15.42 -36.88 38.65
CA ARG A 180 -16.45 -37.03 39.68
C ARG A 180 -17.28 -38.31 39.47
N GLN A 181 -17.70 -38.59 38.24
CA GLN A 181 -18.45 -39.81 37.90
C GLN A 181 -17.60 -41.07 38.09
N LYS A 182 -16.34 -41.07 37.65
CA LYS A 182 -15.39 -42.17 37.90
C LYS A 182 -15.25 -42.47 39.39
N LYS A 183 -15.16 -41.43 40.23
CA LYS A 183 -15.08 -41.59 41.69
C LYS A 183 -16.35 -42.21 42.29
N LYS A 184 -17.54 -41.80 41.83
CA LYS A 184 -18.82 -42.38 42.26
C LYS A 184 -18.95 -43.86 41.87
N LEU A 185 -18.59 -44.20 40.63
CA LEU A 185 -18.59 -45.59 40.15
C LEU A 185 -17.70 -46.48 41.01
N SER A 186 -16.46 -46.05 41.28
CA SER A 186 -15.53 -46.82 42.13
C SER A 186 -16.05 -47.02 43.56
N GLN A 187 -16.79 -46.05 44.12
CA GLN A 187 -17.45 -46.22 45.43
C GLN A 187 -18.58 -47.25 45.40
N LEU A 188 -19.41 -47.21 44.36
CA LEU A 188 -20.50 -48.18 44.17
C LEU A 188 -19.97 -49.60 43.94
N GLU A 189 -18.91 -49.76 43.16
CA GLU A 189 -18.24 -51.06 42.97
C GLU A 189 -17.71 -51.66 44.27
N LYS A 190 -17.09 -50.84 45.14
CA LYS A 190 -16.65 -51.29 46.47
C LYS A 190 -17.81 -51.75 47.36
N LEU A 191 -18.92 -51.00 47.36
CA LEU A 191 -20.12 -51.37 48.11
C LEU A 191 -20.78 -52.64 47.58
N ALA A 192 -20.79 -52.83 46.26
CA ALA A 192 -21.30 -54.05 45.63
C ALA A 192 -20.41 -55.27 45.92
N GLY A 193 -19.08 -55.12 45.89
CA GLY A 193 -18.14 -56.18 46.26
C GLY A 193 -18.27 -56.63 47.72
N LEU A 194 -18.43 -55.68 48.65
CA LEU A 194 -18.68 -55.96 50.07
C LEU A 194 -20.01 -56.68 50.32
N ASN A 195 -21.04 -56.40 49.52
CA ASN A 195 -22.34 -57.08 49.62
C ASN A 195 -22.34 -58.50 49.03
N ILE A 196 -21.37 -58.85 48.17
CA ILE A 196 -21.25 -60.21 47.64
C ILE A 196 -20.49 -61.12 48.62
N GLU A 197 -19.52 -60.59 49.39
CA GLU A 197 -18.81 -61.33 50.44
C GLU A 197 -19.66 -61.60 51.70
N GLN A 198 -20.81 -60.95 51.85
CA GLN A 198 -21.72 -61.11 52.99
C GLN A 198 -22.96 -61.99 52.73
N ARG A 199 -23.08 -62.63 51.56
CA ARG A 199 -24.12 -63.65 51.35
C ARG A 199 -23.63 -65.04 51.81
N PRO A 200 -24.25 -65.66 52.83
CA PRO A 200 -24.02 -67.05 53.18
C PRO A 200 -24.55 -68.04 52.13
#